data_AF-A0A7Y3W5G8-F1
#
_entry.id   AF-A0A7Y3W5G8-F1
#
_cell.length_a   1.000
_cell.length_b   1.000
_cell.length_c   1.000
_cell.angle_alpha   90.00
_cell.angle_beta   90.00
_cell.angle_gamma   90.00
#
_symmetry.space_group_name_H-M   'P 1'
#
loop_
_entity.id
_entity.type
_entity.pdbx_description
1 polymer ?
#
loop_
_entity_poly.entity_id
_entity_poly.type
_entity_poly.pdbx_seq_one_letter_code
_entity_poly.pdbx_strand_id
1 'polypeptide(L)'
;MTARSYVYLRYYHWISVVLAIRDKRTADGEDCRIVCRASVAKVLSAWGLEHGTDFVLLTELRAEADESKSVELITHHHADSVTELEETLEVHGFEKISVSFFADGFTNFLVHKEAIADFLKRQHSLRPGSIIFFDRVNEKALDHLPDFDIEVLSASHLQALMQHDVASSSAKRALEMITPSVGENGALLLVMRPWGSSTFHSGKFLLDDPVETASRMMQKLVDAINRHEGVARTVILRPDNRAPEFMARVVEHLRDRLKQESIVFPEEVWPEWMTLEPLLLSLPDDALGPPFIVASLDSTASLPFLEVRKGRTHYLGLPDSALAASGDEEFAKGTAARVRNLERHVRYIRRDTPDTVELLDPSFVKVSN
;
A
#
# COMPACT_ATOMS: atom_id res chain seq x y z
N MET A 1 -13.82 -30.06 10.12
CA MET A 1 -12.50 -29.65 10.60
C MET A 1 -12.25 -28.28 10.01
N THR A 2 -12.09 -27.25 10.84
CA THR A 2 -11.82 -25.89 10.37
C THR A 2 -10.39 -25.84 9.81
N ALA A 3 -10.27 -25.52 8.53
CA ALA A 3 -8.99 -25.20 7.93
C ALA A 3 -8.40 -23.97 8.65
N ARG A 4 -7.06 -23.93 8.76
CA ARG A 4 -6.36 -22.76 9.31
C ARG A 4 -5.65 -22.06 8.17
N SER A 5 -5.86 -20.75 8.08
CA SER A 5 -5.28 -19.92 7.03
C SER A 5 -4.26 -18.97 7.62
N TYR A 6 -3.18 -18.76 6.88
CA TYR A 6 -2.10 -17.86 7.27
C TYR A 6 -1.86 -16.87 6.14
N VAL A 7 -2.06 -15.59 6.43
CA VAL A 7 -1.84 -14.51 5.47
C VAL A 7 -0.46 -13.90 5.71
N TYR A 8 0.42 -14.02 4.73
CA TYR A 8 1.78 -13.55 4.85
C TYR A 8 1.91 -12.05 4.61
N LEU A 9 2.41 -11.34 5.63
CA LEU A 9 2.72 -9.92 5.60
C LEU A 9 4.24 -9.71 5.53
N ARG A 10 4.74 -9.62 4.29
CA ARG A 10 6.15 -9.32 4.01
C ARG A 10 6.53 -7.89 4.37
N TYR A 11 5.67 -6.93 4.02
CA TYR A 11 5.90 -5.51 4.22
C TYR A 11 4.69 -4.86 4.88
N TYR A 12 4.93 -3.99 5.86
CA TYR A 12 3.84 -3.27 6.56
C TYR A 12 2.96 -2.41 5.63
N HIS A 13 3.42 -2.09 4.41
CA HIS A 13 2.59 -1.40 3.41
C HIS A 13 1.64 -2.35 2.69
N TRP A 14 1.39 -3.55 3.21
CA TRP A 14 0.25 -4.37 2.78
C TRP A 14 -0.66 -4.71 3.95
N ILE A 15 -0.48 -4.04 5.09
CA ILE A 15 -1.23 -4.33 6.31
C ILE A 15 -2.75 -4.21 6.07
N SER A 16 -3.16 -3.23 5.26
CA SER A 16 -4.54 -2.98 4.87
C SER A 16 -5.16 -4.21 4.18
N VAL A 17 -4.51 -4.68 3.12
CA VAL A 17 -4.89 -5.83 2.31
C VAL A 17 -4.89 -7.12 3.13
N VAL A 18 -3.84 -7.34 3.91
CA VAL A 18 -3.70 -8.55 4.74
C VAL A 18 -4.78 -8.61 5.80
N LEU A 19 -5.08 -7.48 6.44
CA LEU A 19 -6.16 -7.39 7.41
C LEU A 19 -7.53 -7.62 6.76
N ALA A 20 -7.78 -7.10 5.55
CA ALA A 20 -9.03 -7.38 4.81
C ALA A 20 -9.28 -8.89 4.66
N ILE A 21 -8.24 -9.59 4.18
CA ILE A 21 -8.29 -11.03 3.94
C ILE A 21 -8.56 -11.73 5.27
N ARG A 22 -7.76 -11.41 6.29
CA ARG A 22 -7.87 -12.02 7.61
C ARG A 22 -9.27 -11.85 8.19
N ASP A 23 -9.78 -10.62 8.25
CA ASP A 23 -11.07 -10.31 8.86
C ASP A 23 -12.22 -10.96 8.10
N LYS A 24 -12.15 -11.01 6.77
CA LYS A 24 -13.14 -11.76 5.98
C LYS A 24 -13.14 -13.24 6.35
N ARG A 25 -11.97 -13.87 6.37
CA ARG A 25 -11.86 -15.31 6.69
C ARG A 25 -12.31 -15.60 8.12
N THR A 26 -11.96 -14.73 9.08
CA THR A 26 -12.49 -14.82 10.45
C THR A 26 -14.01 -14.65 10.52
N ALA A 27 -14.58 -13.71 9.75
CA ALA A 27 -16.03 -13.54 9.66
C ALA A 27 -16.74 -14.76 9.04
N ASP A 28 -16.07 -15.51 8.16
CA ASP A 28 -16.55 -16.78 7.61
C ASP A 28 -16.38 -17.96 8.60
N GLY A 29 -15.81 -17.73 9.77
CA GLY A 29 -15.58 -18.75 10.80
C GLY A 29 -14.26 -19.53 10.65
N GLU A 30 -13.35 -19.07 9.79
CA GLU A 30 -12.01 -19.64 9.65
C GLU A 30 -11.05 -19.09 10.72
N ASP A 31 -10.13 -19.95 11.18
CA ASP A 31 -9.01 -19.51 12.01
C ASP A 31 -7.94 -18.93 11.09
N CYS A 32 -7.90 -17.60 10.99
CA CYS A 32 -7.00 -16.89 10.10
C CYS A 32 -6.04 -15.97 10.86
N ARG A 33 -4.74 -16.16 10.65
CA ARG A 33 -3.68 -15.42 11.34
C ARG A 33 -2.73 -14.75 10.35
N ILE A 34 -2.13 -13.65 10.78
CA ILE A 34 -1.08 -12.98 10.01
C ILE A 34 0.26 -13.67 10.32
N VAL A 35 1.04 -13.98 9.29
CA VAL A 35 2.43 -14.44 9.45
C VAL A 35 3.35 -13.31 9.02
N CYS A 36 4.35 -12.98 9.83
CA CYS A 36 5.21 -11.84 9.52
C CYS A 36 6.64 -12.02 10.03
N ARG A 37 7.55 -11.17 9.55
CA ARG A 37 8.90 -11.05 10.10
C ARG A 37 8.89 -10.23 11.39
N ALA A 38 9.87 -10.43 12.27
CA ALA A 38 9.99 -9.69 13.53
C ALA A 38 10.01 -8.17 13.37
N SER A 39 10.55 -7.65 12.26
CA SER A 39 10.54 -6.22 11.94
C SER A 39 9.12 -5.68 11.72
N VAL A 40 8.20 -6.50 11.24
CA VAL A 40 6.80 -6.14 10.97
C VAL A 40 5.91 -6.35 12.20
N ALA A 41 6.22 -7.32 13.06
CA ALA A 41 5.48 -7.60 14.29
C ALA A 41 5.27 -6.35 15.17
N LYS A 42 6.29 -5.50 15.31
CA LYS A 42 6.18 -4.23 16.06
C LYS A 42 5.09 -3.30 15.51
N VAL A 43 4.89 -3.30 14.18
CA VAL A 43 3.85 -2.51 13.52
C VAL A 43 2.48 -3.09 13.85
N LEU A 44 2.32 -4.41 13.77
CA LEU A 44 1.07 -5.10 14.09
C LEU A 44 0.66 -4.85 15.55
N SER A 45 1.61 -4.90 16.49
CA SER A 45 1.34 -4.56 17.89
C SER A 45 0.97 -3.09 18.09
N ALA A 46 1.57 -2.15 17.35
CA ALA A 46 1.15 -0.74 17.37
C ALA A 46 -0.26 -0.54 16.80
N TRP A 47 -0.70 -1.47 15.94
CA TRP A 47 -2.06 -1.59 15.45
C TRP A 47 -2.96 -2.36 16.42
N GLY A 48 -2.53 -2.61 17.67
CA GLY A 48 -3.33 -3.28 18.69
C GLY A 48 -3.56 -4.78 18.45
N LEU A 49 -2.84 -5.38 17.50
CA LEU A 49 -2.91 -6.82 17.25
C LEU A 49 -2.00 -7.56 18.25
N GLU A 50 -2.46 -8.72 18.70
CA GLU A 50 -1.81 -9.57 19.70
C GLU A 50 -1.04 -10.73 19.06
N HIS A 51 0.19 -10.95 19.52
CA HIS A 51 1.02 -12.09 19.11
C HIS A 51 0.45 -13.41 19.67
N GLY A 52 0.32 -14.43 18.83
CA GLY A 52 -0.26 -15.74 19.17
C GLY A 52 -1.78 -15.82 18.90
N THR A 53 -2.46 -14.66 18.92
CA THR A 53 -3.89 -14.55 18.61
C THR A 53 -4.11 -14.06 17.18
N ASP A 54 -3.64 -12.85 16.88
CA ASP A 54 -3.87 -12.18 15.59
C ASP A 54 -2.74 -12.44 14.58
N PHE A 55 -1.51 -12.51 15.06
CA PHE A 55 -0.33 -12.76 14.24
C PHE A 55 0.67 -13.69 14.91
N VAL A 56 1.55 -14.29 14.10
CA VAL A 56 2.68 -15.12 14.53
C VAL A 56 3.92 -14.75 13.71
N LEU A 57 5.10 -15.07 14.24
CA LEU A 57 6.34 -14.87 13.49
C LEU A 57 6.53 -15.98 12.46
N LEU A 58 7.16 -15.66 11.34
CA LEU A 58 7.49 -16.65 10.30
C LEU A 58 8.26 -17.84 10.87
N THR A 59 9.18 -17.59 11.81
CA THR A 59 9.96 -18.61 12.51
C THR A 59 9.12 -19.56 13.39
N GLU A 60 7.92 -19.14 13.78
CA GLU A 60 7.00 -19.90 14.64
C GLU A 60 5.99 -20.70 13.83
N LEU A 61 5.89 -20.47 12.52
CA LEU A 61 4.83 -20.99 11.67
C LEU A 61 4.70 -22.52 11.77
N ARG A 62 5.81 -23.26 11.80
CA ARG A 62 5.78 -24.73 11.95
C ARG A 62 5.26 -25.19 13.32
N ALA A 63 5.62 -24.50 14.39
CA ALA A 63 5.14 -24.87 15.73
C ALA A 63 3.62 -24.60 15.87
N GLU A 64 3.14 -23.57 15.17
CA GLU A 64 1.73 -23.16 15.17
C GLU A 64 0.86 -23.96 14.19
N ALA A 65 1.43 -24.42 13.09
CA ALA A 65 0.74 -25.22 12.10
C ALA A 65 0.65 -26.66 12.59
N ASP A 66 -0.54 -27.02 13.08
CA ASP A 66 -0.88 -28.39 13.43
C ASP A 66 -0.81 -29.30 12.18
N GLU A 67 0.15 -30.22 12.16
CA GLU A 67 0.38 -31.18 11.05
C GLU A 67 -0.87 -32.01 10.69
N SER A 68 -1.83 -32.13 11.62
CA SER A 68 -3.08 -32.86 11.38
C SER A 68 -4.14 -32.05 10.60
N LYS A 69 -3.96 -30.74 10.44
CA LYS A 69 -4.92 -29.83 9.80
C LYS A 69 -4.50 -29.46 8.38
N SER A 70 -5.50 -29.16 7.54
CA SER A 70 -5.25 -28.52 6.25
C SER A 70 -4.86 -27.07 6.50
N VAL A 71 -3.75 -26.65 5.91
CA VAL A 71 -3.22 -25.29 6.02
C VAL A 71 -3.35 -24.57 4.68
N GLU A 72 -3.83 -23.34 4.70
CA GLU A 72 -3.77 -22.44 3.55
C GLU A 72 -2.74 -21.35 3.81
N LEU A 73 -1.75 -21.20 2.92
CA LEU A 73 -0.82 -20.07 2.94
C LEU A 73 -1.24 -19.06 1.88
N ILE A 74 -1.58 -17.85 2.30
CA ILE A 74 -2.02 -16.76 1.45
C ILE A 74 -0.89 -15.73 1.36
N THR A 75 -0.34 -15.49 0.17
CA THR A 75 0.80 -14.57 -0.01
C THR A 75 0.57 -13.58 -1.15
N HIS A 76 1.40 -12.54 -1.21
CA HIS A 76 1.35 -11.60 -2.31
C HIS A 76 1.85 -12.26 -3.61
N HIS A 77 1.22 -11.95 -4.74
CA HIS A 77 1.52 -12.54 -6.06
C HIS A 77 2.92 -12.24 -6.64
N HIS A 78 3.74 -11.41 -5.99
CA HIS A 78 5.04 -10.97 -6.52
C HIS A 78 6.12 -12.06 -6.40
N ALA A 79 7.07 -12.07 -7.34
CA ALA A 79 8.13 -13.09 -7.42
C ALA A 79 8.88 -13.28 -6.10
N ASP A 80 9.33 -12.19 -5.45
CA ASP A 80 10.04 -12.36 -4.17
C ASP A 80 9.20 -13.00 -3.06
N SER A 81 7.88 -12.77 -3.05
CA SER A 81 6.97 -13.38 -2.09
C SER A 81 6.77 -14.86 -2.38
N VAL A 82 6.83 -15.26 -3.65
CA VAL A 82 6.85 -16.66 -4.09
C VAL A 82 8.16 -17.34 -3.66
N THR A 83 9.31 -16.69 -3.83
CA THR A 83 10.61 -17.22 -3.37
C THR A 83 10.64 -17.42 -1.87
N GLU A 84 10.16 -16.44 -1.09
CA GLU A 84 10.10 -16.56 0.36
C GLU A 84 9.11 -17.65 0.81
N LEU A 85 8.01 -17.83 0.07
CA LEU A 85 7.10 -18.95 0.29
C LEU A 85 7.82 -20.29 0.02
N GLU A 86 8.57 -20.43 -1.08
CA GLU A 86 9.37 -21.64 -1.37
C GLU A 86 10.31 -21.97 -0.20
N GLU A 87 11.10 -20.99 0.25
CA GLU A 87 12.01 -21.15 1.40
C GLU A 87 11.25 -21.57 2.67
N THR A 88 10.08 -20.96 2.92
CA THR A 88 9.22 -21.28 4.06
C THR A 88 8.73 -22.73 3.98
N LEU A 89 8.27 -23.19 2.81
CA LEU A 89 7.79 -24.55 2.60
C LEU A 89 8.90 -25.58 2.81
N GLU A 90 10.10 -25.32 2.30
CA GLU A 90 11.28 -26.19 2.45
C GLU A 90 11.70 -26.35 3.91
N VAL A 91 11.69 -25.26 4.69
CA VAL A 91 12.10 -25.27 6.10
C VAL A 91 11.05 -25.94 7.00
N HIS A 92 9.77 -25.72 6.71
CA HIS A 92 8.70 -26.08 7.63
C HIS A 92 8.01 -27.41 7.32
N GLY A 93 8.04 -27.87 6.05
CA GLY A 93 7.67 -29.25 5.69
C GLY A 93 6.18 -29.59 5.85
N PHE A 94 5.27 -28.75 5.33
CA PHE A 94 3.83 -29.00 5.42
C PHE A 94 3.36 -30.17 4.55
N GLU A 95 2.59 -31.11 5.12
CA GLU A 95 2.06 -32.28 4.37
C GLU A 95 0.77 -31.98 3.59
N LYS A 96 -0.12 -31.13 4.13
CA LYS A 96 -1.42 -30.78 3.53
C LYS A 96 -1.57 -29.28 3.41
N ILE A 97 -1.15 -28.74 2.28
CA ILE A 97 -1.09 -27.31 2.08
C ILE A 97 -1.74 -26.87 0.76
N SER A 98 -2.57 -25.84 0.86
CA SER A 98 -2.97 -25.03 -0.28
C SER A 98 -2.27 -23.68 -0.26
N VAL A 99 -2.05 -23.11 -1.44
CA VAL A 99 -1.44 -21.79 -1.60
C VAL A 99 -2.40 -20.89 -2.35
N SER A 100 -2.61 -19.69 -1.82
CA SER A 100 -3.44 -18.65 -2.41
C SER A 100 -2.62 -17.38 -2.62
N PHE A 101 -3.00 -16.59 -3.61
CA PHE A 101 -2.32 -15.34 -3.94
C PHE A 101 -3.29 -14.17 -3.95
N PHE A 102 -2.90 -13.04 -3.35
CA PHE A 102 -3.66 -11.80 -3.51
C PHE A 102 -3.00 -10.84 -4.52
N ALA A 103 -3.86 -10.18 -5.29
CA ALA A 103 -3.44 -9.20 -6.30
C ALA A 103 -2.80 -7.95 -5.68
N ASP A 104 -2.16 -7.11 -6.51
CA ASP A 104 -1.53 -5.85 -6.07
C ASP A 104 -2.59 -4.84 -5.57
N GLY A 105 -3.04 -5.03 -4.32
CA GLY A 105 -4.14 -4.32 -3.69
C GLY A 105 -5.32 -4.09 -4.63
N PHE A 106 -5.83 -2.86 -4.64
CA PHE A 106 -7.01 -2.45 -5.40
C PHE A 106 -6.67 -2.07 -6.84
N THR A 107 -5.42 -2.21 -7.31
CA THR A 107 -5.19 -2.15 -8.76
C THR A 107 -5.62 -3.44 -9.46
N ASN A 108 -5.82 -4.52 -8.70
CA ASN A 108 -6.09 -5.87 -9.23
C ASN A 108 -5.11 -6.25 -10.35
N PHE A 109 -3.86 -5.86 -10.15
CA PHE A 109 -2.78 -6.11 -11.08
C PHE A 109 -1.99 -7.32 -10.60
N LEU A 110 -1.61 -8.20 -11.53
CA LEU A 110 -0.75 -9.36 -11.28
C LEU A 110 0.49 -9.21 -12.15
N VAL A 111 1.62 -8.87 -11.54
CA VAL A 111 2.86 -8.50 -12.25
C VAL A 111 3.62 -9.73 -12.77
N HIS A 112 3.67 -10.81 -11.97
CA HIS A 112 4.56 -11.95 -12.19
C HIS A 112 3.80 -13.28 -12.22
N LYS A 113 2.81 -13.39 -13.11
CA LYS A 113 1.97 -14.60 -13.20
C LYS A 113 2.78 -15.83 -13.58
N GLU A 114 3.82 -15.64 -14.39
CA GLU A 114 4.75 -16.68 -14.83
C GLU A 114 5.51 -17.26 -13.64
N ALA A 115 5.90 -16.42 -12.66
CA ALA A 115 6.57 -16.88 -11.45
C ALA A 115 5.66 -17.79 -10.61
N ILE A 116 4.37 -17.46 -10.53
CA ILE A 116 3.37 -18.31 -9.85
C ILE A 116 3.21 -19.62 -10.61
N ALA A 117 3.04 -19.57 -11.93
CA ALA A 117 2.88 -20.76 -12.75
C ALA A 117 4.11 -21.69 -12.67
N ASP A 118 5.32 -21.13 -12.66
CA ASP A 118 6.55 -21.90 -12.55
C ASP A 118 6.76 -22.47 -11.14
N PHE A 119 6.42 -21.71 -10.09
CA PHE A 119 6.38 -22.22 -8.71
C PHE A 119 5.47 -23.44 -8.57
N LEU A 120 4.24 -23.36 -9.08
CA LEU A 120 3.29 -24.47 -9.04
C LEU A 120 3.78 -25.70 -9.80
N LYS A 121 4.43 -25.51 -10.95
CA LYS A 121 5.04 -26.62 -11.70
C LYS A 121 6.14 -27.32 -10.91
N ARG A 122 6.91 -26.60 -10.11
CA ARG A 122 8.00 -27.17 -9.29
C ARG A 122 7.48 -27.91 -8.06
N GLN A 123 6.34 -27.48 -7.51
CA GLN A 123 5.83 -27.93 -6.22
C GLN A 123 4.57 -28.80 -6.37
N HIS A 124 4.75 -30.00 -6.92
CA HIS A 124 3.65 -30.92 -7.25
C HIS A 124 2.77 -31.37 -6.08
N SER A 125 3.22 -31.20 -4.84
CA SER A 125 2.46 -31.55 -3.62
C SER A 125 1.50 -30.45 -3.18
N LEU A 126 1.62 -29.23 -3.70
CA LEU A 126 0.78 -28.09 -3.31
C LEU A 126 -0.55 -28.12 -4.05
N ARG A 127 -1.61 -27.75 -3.33
CA ARG A 127 -2.92 -27.51 -3.95
C ARG A 127 -3.07 -26.02 -4.25
N PRO A 128 -3.44 -25.63 -5.48
CA PRO A 128 -3.89 -24.26 -5.72
C PRO A 128 -5.11 -23.96 -4.84
N GLY A 129 -5.07 -22.82 -4.14
CA GLY A 129 -6.21 -22.26 -3.42
C GLY A 129 -6.91 -21.23 -4.31
N SER A 130 -6.93 -19.97 -3.87
CA SER A 130 -7.60 -18.87 -4.57
C SER A 130 -6.65 -17.78 -5.07
N ILE A 131 -7.01 -17.14 -6.19
CA ILE A 131 -6.55 -15.79 -6.51
C ILE A 131 -7.56 -14.79 -5.95
N ILE A 132 -7.09 -13.96 -5.04
CA ILE A 132 -7.88 -13.00 -4.30
C ILE A 132 -7.76 -11.63 -4.97
N PHE A 133 -8.89 -11.14 -5.48
CA PHE A 133 -9.07 -9.79 -6.01
C PHE A 133 -9.91 -8.93 -5.07
N PHE A 134 -9.91 -7.63 -5.30
CA PHE A 134 -10.68 -6.66 -4.52
C PHE A 134 -11.75 -5.99 -5.37
N ASP A 135 -13.02 -6.16 -5.00
CA ASP A 135 -14.29 -5.67 -5.61
C ASP A 135 -14.57 -6.05 -7.07
N ARG A 136 -13.54 -6.30 -7.88
CA ARG A 136 -13.67 -6.71 -9.27
C ARG A 136 -12.55 -7.65 -9.69
N VAL A 137 -12.88 -8.58 -10.57
CA VAL A 137 -11.88 -9.44 -11.21
C VAL A 137 -11.25 -8.69 -12.38
N ASN A 138 -9.93 -8.83 -12.54
CA ASN A 138 -9.25 -8.45 -13.76
C ASN A 138 -9.08 -9.71 -14.61
N GLU A 139 -10.02 -10.00 -15.51
CA GLU A 139 -10.04 -11.27 -16.27
C GLU A 139 -8.75 -11.50 -17.07
N LYS A 140 -8.19 -10.43 -17.66
CA LYS A 140 -6.89 -10.49 -18.35
C LYS A 140 -5.73 -10.85 -17.42
N ALA A 141 -5.90 -10.71 -16.11
CA ALA A 141 -4.91 -11.10 -15.12
C ALA A 141 -4.88 -12.63 -14.91
N LEU A 142 -5.90 -13.37 -15.35
CA LEU A 142 -6.03 -14.81 -15.10
C LEU A 142 -5.42 -15.71 -16.17
N ASP A 143 -5.06 -15.14 -17.33
CA ASP A 143 -4.33 -15.88 -18.37
C ASP A 143 -3.12 -16.60 -17.75
N HIS A 144 -3.01 -17.90 -17.99
CA HIS A 144 -1.94 -18.80 -17.49
C HIS A 144 -2.04 -19.27 -16.03
N LEU A 145 -3.16 -19.04 -15.33
CA LEU A 145 -3.39 -19.56 -13.97
C LEU A 145 -4.66 -20.46 -13.90
N PRO A 146 -4.73 -21.59 -14.63
CA PRO A 146 -5.98 -22.33 -14.88
C PRO A 146 -6.59 -23.10 -13.70
N ASP A 147 -5.94 -23.16 -12.53
CA ASP A 147 -6.34 -24.09 -11.46
C ASP A 147 -6.68 -23.42 -10.12
N PHE A 148 -6.69 -22.08 -10.07
CA PHE A 148 -7.09 -21.37 -8.86
C PHE A 148 -8.58 -21.03 -8.85
N ASP A 149 -9.20 -21.11 -7.67
CA ASP A 149 -10.48 -20.47 -7.43
C ASP A 149 -10.33 -18.95 -7.49
N ILE A 150 -11.40 -18.24 -7.85
CA ILE A 150 -11.41 -16.77 -7.87
C ILE A 150 -12.20 -16.29 -6.66
N GLU A 151 -11.52 -15.56 -5.78
CA GLU A 151 -12.15 -14.88 -4.64
C GLU A 151 -12.17 -13.37 -4.90
N VAL A 152 -13.29 -12.72 -4.57
CA VAL A 152 -13.43 -11.27 -4.64
C VAL A 152 -13.83 -10.72 -3.28
N LEU A 153 -12.90 -10.01 -2.64
CA LEU A 153 -13.10 -9.31 -1.38
C LEU A 153 -13.65 -7.91 -1.64
N SER A 154 -14.73 -7.53 -0.96
CA SER A 154 -15.19 -6.14 -1.06
C SER A 154 -14.32 -5.18 -0.25
N ALA A 155 -14.07 -3.99 -0.80
CA ALA A 155 -13.52 -2.81 -0.15
C ALA A 155 -14.22 -2.45 1.17
N SER A 156 -15.51 -2.78 1.33
CA SER A 156 -16.24 -2.50 2.57
C SER A 156 -15.61 -3.18 3.79
N HIS A 157 -14.92 -4.31 3.62
CA HIS A 157 -14.20 -4.97 4.72
C HIS A 157 -13.02 -4.12 5.22
N LEU A 158 -12.46 -3.22 4.41
CA LEU A 158 -11.44 -2.27 4.90
C LEU A 158 -12.02 -1.12 5.73
N GLN A 159 -13.31 -0.78 5.58
CA GLN A 159 -13.91 0.29 6.37
C GLN A 159 -14.02 -0.10 7.86
N ALA A 160 -14.22 -1.38 8.16
CA ALA A 160 -14.17 -1.90 9.52
C ALA A 160 -12.77 -1.74 10.14
N LEU A 161 -11.72 -1.90 9.34
CA LEU A 161 -10.32 -1.77 9.77
C LEU A 161 -9.89 -0.33 10.06
N MET A 162 -10.57 0.67 9.47
CA MET A 162 -10.34 2.08 9.78
C MET A 162 -10.81 2.48 11.19
N GLN A 163 -11.47 1.59 11.93
CA GLN A 163 -11.94 1.84 13.30
C GLN A 163 -10.91 1.44 14.37
N HIS A 164 -9.67 1.13 13.99
CA HIS A 164 -8.63 0.76 14.96
C HIS A 164 -8.13 2.00 15.74
N ASP A 165 -8.62 2.16 16.97
CA ASP A 165 -8.45 3.36 17.80
C ASP A 165 -7.00 3.80 18.03
N VAL A 166 -6.08 2.84 18.22
CA VAL A 166 -4.68 3.12 18.59
C VAL A 166 -3.92 3.81 17.45
N ALA A 167 -4.07 3.30 16.22
CA ALA A 167 -3.37 3.85 15.06
C ALA A 167 -3.96 5.23 14.70
N SER A 168 -5.29 5.34 14.70
CA SER A 168 -6.03 6.59 14.48
C SER A 168 -5.64 7.68 15.48
N SER A 169 -5.55 7.34 16.77
CA SER A 169 -5.13 8.28 17.83
C SER A 169 -3.70 8.79 17.62
N SER A 170 -2.79 7.90 17.19
CA SER A 170 -1.39 8.27 16.93
C SER A 170 -1.29 9.22 15.74
N ALA A 171 -2.03 8.94 14.66
CA ALA A 171 -2.06 9.79 13.47
C ALA A 171 -2.71 11.15 13.77
N LYS A 172 -3.80 11.16 14.54
CA LYS A 172 -4.46 12.38 15.02
C LYS A 172 -3.49 13.27 15.77
N ARG A 173 -2.80 12.72 16.78
CA ARG A 173 -1.82 13.44 17.58
C ARG A 173 -0.70 14.01 16.71
N ALA A 174 -0.22 13.22 15.75
CA ALA A 174 0.79 13.70 14.83
C ALA A 174 0.31 14.91 14.02
N LEU A 175 -0.89 14.85 13.47
CA LEU A 175 -1.51 15.96 12.73
C LEU A 175 -1.70 17.21 13.58
N GLU A 176 -2.21 17.05 14.80
CA GLU A 176 -2.42 18.16 15.75
C GLU A 176 -1.12 18.91 16.06
N MET A 177 0.01 18.21 16.12
CA MET A 177 1.33 18.82 16.37
C MET A 177 1.87 19.62 15.17
N ILE A 178 1.47 19.28 13.95
CA ILE A 178 1.92 19.97 12.71
C ILE A 178 1.03 21.15 12.37
N THR A 179 -0.25 21.05 12.72
CA THR A 179 -1.29 22.01 12.33
C THR A 179 -0.88 23.46 12.62
N PRO A 180 -0.19 23.80 13.73
CA PRO A 180 0.32 25.15 13.96
C PRO A 180 1.31 25.68 12.90
N SER A 181 1.98 24.81 12.15
CA SER A 181 2.91 25.14 11.07
C SER A 181 2.24 25.24 9.70
N VAL A 182 0.93 25.03 9.61
CA VAL A 182 0.17 25.09 8.37
C VAL A 182 -0.35 26.51 8.16
N GLY A 183 -0.01 27.10 7.00
CA GLY A 183 -0.45 28.45 6.64
C GLY A 183 -1.93 28.52 6.27
N GLU A 184 -2.42 29.73 6.00
CA GLU A 184 -3.84 29.99 5.68
C GLU A 184 -4.36 29.22 4.45
N ASN A 185 -3.48 28.95 3.47
CA ASN A 185 -3.81 28.17 2.27
C ASN A 185 -3.84 26.66 2.50
N GLY A 186 -3.43 26.23 3.69
CA GLY A 186 -3.35 24.84 4.09
C GLY A 186 -2.13 24.07 3.65
N ALA A 187 -2.29 22.76 3.64
CA ALA A 187 -1.20 21.82 3.47
C ALA A 187 -1.47 20.76 2.40
N LEU A 188 -0.42 20.41 1.68
CA LEU A 188 -0.33 19.27 0.80
C LEU A 188 0.47 18.18 1.51
N LEU A 189 -0.22 17.14 1.97
CA LEU A 189 0.38 15.95 2.54
C LEU A 189 0.82 15.01 1.41
N LEU A 190 2.12 14.95 1.17
CA LEU A 190 2.74 13.99 0.26
C LEU A 190 2.92 12.66 0.99
N VAL A 191 2.17 11.66 0.56
CA VAL A 191 2.24 10.32 1.10
C VAL A 191 2.86 9.39 0.06
N MET A 192 4.08 8.94 0.33
CA MET A 192 4.89 8.25 -0.66
C MET A 192 5.34 6.89 -0.13
N ARG A 193 5.46 5.90 -1.03
CA ARG A 193 6.12 4.66 -0.67
C ARG A 193 7.55 4.98 -0.25
N PRO A 194 8.12 4.19 0.66
CA PRO A 194 9.42 4.55 1.17
C PRO A 194 10.50 4.27 0.08
N TRP A 195 11.40 5.23 -0.16
CA TRP A 195 12.37 5.26 -1.28
C TRP A 195 13.77 4.82 -0.82
N GLY A 196 14.36 3.87 -1.54
CA GLY A 196 15.73 3.42 -1.29
C GLY A 196 16.77 4.39 -1.85
N SER A 197 17.99 4.31 -1.33
CA SER A 197 19.12 5.16 -1.75
C SER A 197 19.67 4.85 -3.14
N SER A 198 19.33 3.70 -3.72
CA SER A 198 19.80 3.26 -5.04
C SER A 198 18.69 2.69 -5.92
N THR A 199 17.54 2.38 -5.34
CA THR A 199 16.43 1.73 -6.05
C THR A 199 15.08 2.30 -5.65
N PHE A 200 14.19 2.34 -6.62
CA PHE A 200 12.78 2.69 -6.45
C PHE A 200 11.91 1.42 -6.50
N HIS A 201 10.79 1.43 -5.77
CA HIS A 201 9.81 0.34 -5.73
C HIS A 201 10.37 -1.04 -5.31
N SER A 202 11.06 -1.09 -4.17
CA SER A 202 11.64 -2.33 -3.61
C SER A 202 12.70 -2.97 -4.51
N GLY A 203 13.50 -2.18 -5.22
CA GLY A 203 14.57 -2.72 -6.06
C GLY A 203 14.25 -2.74 -7.55
N LYS A 204 12.99 -2.48 -7.94
CA LYS A 204 12.53 -2.67 -9.32
C LYS A 204 13.17 -1.72 -10.33
N PHE A 205 13.50 -0.50 -9.90
CA PHE A 205 14.05 0.51 -10.80
C PHE A 205 15.33 1.10 -10.21
N LEU A 206 16.36 1.21 -11.04
CA LEU A 206 17.63 1.81 -10.69
C LEU A 206 17.62 3.27 -11.16
N LEU A 207 18.00 4.18 -10.27
CA LEU A 207 18.10 5.60 -10.59
C LEU A 207 19.57 6.00 -10.62
N ASP A 208 20.00 6.67 -11.69
CA ASP A 208 21.40 7.11 -11.85
C ASP A 208 21.80 8.16 -10.80
N ASP A 209 20.93 9.14 -10.57
CA ASP A 209 20.99 10.05 -9.44
C ASP A 209 19.66 9.98 -8.66
N PRO A 210 19.58 9.09 -7.66
CA PRO A 210 18.36 8.84 -6.90
C PRO A 210 17.85 10.10 -6.19
N VAL A 211 18.73 10.98 -5.69
CA VAL A 211 18.33 12.18 -4.93
C VAL A 211 17.77 13.25 -5.87
N GLU A 212 18.47 13.50 -6.97
CA GLU A 212 18.04 14.49 -7.94
C GLU A 212 16.74 14.06 -8.63
N THR A 213 16.65 12.79 -9.01
CA THR A 213 15.45 12.24 -9.65
C THR A 213 14.26 12.33 -8.71
N ALA A 214 14.45 11.87 -7.47
CA ALA A 214 13.45 11.92 -6.41
C ALA A 214 12.88 13.32 -6.19
N SER A 215 13.77 14.28 -5.90
CA SER A 215 13.38 15.66 -5.61
C SER A 215 12.72 16.35 -6.80
N ARG A 216 13.19 16.10 -8.03
CA ARG A 216 12.60 16.64 -9.26
C ARG A 216 11.21 16.08 -9.54
N MET A 217 10.99 14.78 -9.31
CA MET A 217 9.67 14.17 -9.43
C MET A 217 8.68 14.78 -8.42
N MET A 218 9.09 14.90 -7.15
CA MET A 218 8.28 15.51 -6.10
C MET A 218 7.97 16.98 -6.40
N GLN A 219 8.94 17.76 -6.86
CA GLN A 219 8.75 19.15 -7.29
C GLN A 219 7.67 19.25 -8.36
N LYS A 220 7.77 18.44 -9.42
CA LYS A 220 6.81 18.48 -10.54
C LYS A 220 5.40 18.07 -10.13
N LEU A 221 5.28 17.13 -9.18
CA LEU A 221 4.00 16.76 -8.58
C LEU A 221 3.40 17.94 -7.81
N VAL A 222 4.16 18.56 -6.92
CA VAL A 222 3.73 19.73 -6.12
C VAL A 222 3.33 20.89 -7.04
N ASP A 223 4.14 21.19 -8.06
CA ASP A 223 3.86 22.24 -9.03
C ASP A 223 2.57 21.97 -9.82
N ALA A 224 2.32 20.72 -10.21
CA ALA A 224 1.10 20.34 -10.91
C ALA A 224 -0.15 20.53 -10.04
N ILE A 225 -0.08 20.10 -8.77
CA ILE A 225 -1.18 20.28 -7.81
C ILE A 225 -1.42 21.77 -7.53
N ASN A 226 -0.37 22.54 -7.24
CA ASN A 226 -0.50 23.97 -6.98
C ASN A 226 -1.07 24.74 -8.18
N ARG A 227 -0.67 24.38 -9.41
CA ARG A 227 -1.26 24.96 -10.63
C ARG A 227 -2.75 24.64 -10.76
N HIS A 228 -3.13 23.39 -10.51
CA HIS A 228 -4.53 22.99 -10.64
C HIS A 228 -5.41 23.63 -9.57
N GLU A 229 -4.92 23.68 -8.34
CA GLU A 229 -5.63 24.28 -7.21
C GLU A 229 -5.58 25.81 -7.18
N GLY A 230 -4.73 26.43 -8.01
CA GLY A 230 -4.57 27.88 -8.09
C GLY A 230 -3.92 28.52 -6.85
N VAL A 231 -3.41 27.72 -5.90
CA VAL A 231 -2.82 28.20 -4.65
C VAL A 231 -1.68 27.31 -4.19
N ALA A 232 -0.60 27.95 -3.72
CA ALA A 232 0.54 27.28 -3.10
C ALA A 232 0.23 26.93 -1.64
N ARG A 233 0.51 25.67 -1.27
CA ARG A 233 0.28 25.12 0.08
C ARG A 233 1.58 24.72 0.77
N THR A 234 1.55 24.66 2.09
CA THR A 234 2.61 24.05 2.91
C THR A 234 2.76 22.58 2.52
N VAL A 235 3.96 22.12 2.19
CA VAL A 235 4.19 20.71 1.86
C VAL A 235 4.53 19.96 3.14
N ILE A 236 3.80 18.88 3.43
CA ILE A 236 4.12 17.96 4.51
C ILE A 236 4.61 16.69 3.84
N LEU A 237 5.87 16.32 4.08
CA LEU A 237 6.45 15.10 3.54
C LEU A 237 6.85 14.18 4.69
N ARG A 238 6.36 12.95 4.65
CA ARG A 238 6.77 11.90 5.57
C ARG A 238 7.96 11.12 4.97
N PRO A 239 9.14 11.11 5.60
CA PRO A 239 10.32 10.42 5.07
C PRO A 239 10.19 8.88 5.09
N ASP A 240 11.00 8.22 4.26
CA ASP A 240 11.35 6.82 4.46
C ASP A 240 12.37 6.66 5.60
N ASN A 241 11.89 6.24 6.78
CA ASN A 241 12.76 5.97 7.92
C ASN A 241 13.71 4.77 7.71
N ARG A 242 13.55 3.97 6.65
CA ARG A 242 14.49 2.90 6.28
C ARG A 242 15.76 3.46 5.61
N ALA A 243 15.70 4.69 5.09
CA ALA A 243 16.80 5.36 4.40
C ALA A 243 16.89 6.85 4.80
N PRO A 244 17.09 7.15 6.10
CA PRO A 244 16.94 8.50 6.64
C PRO A 244 17.95 9.50 6.02
N GLU A 245 19.21 9.09 5.84
CA GLU A 245 20.25 9.94 5.23
C GLU A 245 19.92 10.30 3.78
N PHE A 246 19.40 9.34 3.01
CA PHE A 246 18.97 9.56 1.63
C PHE A 246 17.78 10.54 1.59
N MET A 247 16.78 10.31 2.44
CA MET A 247 15.59 11.18 2.49
C MET A 247 15.92 12.58 2.98
N ALA A 248 16.86 12.74 3.92
CA ALA A 248 17.35 14.05 4.34
C ALA A 248 17.91 14.85 3.15
N ARG A 249 18.70 14.22 2.28
CA ARG A 249 19.23 14.84 1.05
C ARG A 249 18.13 15.19 0.05
N VAL A 250 17.15 14.30 -0.14
CA VAL A 250 15.98 14.57 -1.01
C VAL A 250 15.20 15.79 -0.51
N VAL A 251 14.97 15.87 0.81
CA VAL A 251 14.28 17.00 1.45
C VAL A 251 15.06 18.29 1.27
N GLU A 252 16.39 18.27 1.45
CA GLU A 252 17.24 19.45 1.22
C GLU A 252 17.14 19.97 -0.21
N HIS A 253 17.27 19.09 -1.20
CA HIS A 253 17.09 19.44 -2.62
C HIS A 253 15.67 19.98 -2.89
N LEU A 254 14.64 19.38 -2.30
CA LEU A 254 13.27 19.79 -2.50
C LEU A 254 12.99 21.18 -1.89
N ARG A 255 13.57 21.50 -0.71
CA ARG A 255 13.47 22.82 -0.07
C ARG A 255 14.05 23.91 -0.97
N ASP A 256 15.25 23.69 -1.52
CA ASP A 256 15.88 24.64 -2.45
C ASP A 256 15.02 24.85 -3.71
N ARG A 257 14.48 23.76 -4.26
CA ARG A 257 13.67 23.76 -5.48
C ARG A 257 12.33 24.47 -5.34
N LEU A 258 11.61 24.22 -4.26
CA LEU A 258 10.28 24.79 -4.06
C LEU A 258 10.34 26.26 -3.62
N LYS A 259 11.52 26.75 -3.19
CA LYS A 259 11.69 28.11 -2.64
C LYS A 259 10.63 28.45 -1.59
N GLN A 260 10.18 27.44 -0.87
CA GLN A 260 9.13 27.51 0.14
C GLN A 260 9.72 27.04 1.47
N GLU A 261 9.59 27.87 2.50
CA GLU A 261 10.04 27.57 3.87
C GLU A 261 9.24 26.43 4.53
N SER A 262 8.14 26.02 3.92
CA SER A 262 7.12 25.20 4.54
C SER A 262 7.16 23.74 4.10
N ILE A 263 8.35 23.10 4.20
CA ILE A 263 8.42 21.63 4.33
C ILE A 263 8.47 21.29 5.80
N VAL A 264 7.33 20.93 6.37
CA VAL A 264 7.27 20.48 7.77
C VAL A 264 7.74 19.05 7.83
N PHE A 265 8.79 18.85 8.63
CA PHE A 265 9.42 17.57 8.81
C PHE A 265 9.31 17.13 10.27
N PRO A 266 8.83 15.92 10.54
CA PRO A 266 8.37 15.67 11.88
C PRO A 266 8.68 14.25 12.32
N GLU A 267 9.94 13.87 12.13
CA GLU A 267 10.47 12.57 12.55
C GLU A 267 10.20 12.30 14.03
N GLU A 268 10.19 13.33 14.87
CA GLU A 268 9.92 13.19 16.31
C GLU A 268 8.44 12.88 16.62
N VAL A 269 7.55 13.11 15.66
CA VAL A 269 6.10 13.10 15.87
C VAL A 269 5.43 11.92 15.16
N TRP A 270 5.98 11.45 14.04
CA TRP A 270 5.44 10.32 13.30
C TRP A 270 6.11 9.01 13.73
N PRO A 271 5.33 8.01 14.17
CA PRO A 271 5.89 6.68 14.39
C PRO A 271 6.53 6.10 13.14
N GLU A 272 7.63 5.35 13.30
CA GLU A 272 8.36 4.71 12.20
C GLU A 272 7.47 3.82 11.32
N TRP A 273 6.47 3.19 11.94
CA TRP A 273 5.52 2.31 11.29
C TRP A 273 4.43 3.07 10.50
N MET A 274 4.24 4.36 10.76
CA MET A 274 3.20 5.20 10.16
C MET A 274 3.64 5.68 8.77
N THR A 275 3.71 4.72 7.85
CA THR A 275 4.10 4.91 6.45
C THR A 275 2.87 5.16 5.58
N LEU A 276 2.96 5.03 4.25
CA LEU A 276 1.89 5.44 3.33
C LEU A 276 0.50 4.88 3.67
N GLU A 277 0.34 3.57 3.73
CA GLU A 277 -0.97 2.97 4.01
C GLU A 277 -1.43 3.12 5.46
N PRO A 278 -0.59 2.84 6.46
CA PRO A 278 -0.96 3.07 7.85
C PRO A 278 -1.39 4.50 8.14
N LEU A 279 -0.68 5.48 7.57
CA LEU A 279 -1.04 6.90 7.71
C LEU A 279 -2.42 7.15 7.13
N LEU A 280 -2.64 6.82 5.85
CA LEU A 280 -3.90 7.09 5.16
C LEU A 280 -5.12 6.45 5.83
N LEU A 281 -5.00 5.23 6.33
CA LEU A 281 -6.08 4.53 7.06
C LEU A 281 -6.37 5.15 8.43
N SER A 282 -5.35 5.72 9.06
CA SER A 282 -5.45 6.26 10.41
C SER A 282 -5.82 7.75 10.42
N LEU A 283 -5.97 8.42 9.27
CA LEU A 283 -6.32 9.85 9.22
C LEU A 283 -7.77 10.06 9.72
N PRO A 284 -7.97 10.67 10.90
CA PRO A 284 -9.31 10.93 11.44
C PRO A 284 -10.05 11.97 10.59
N ASP A 285 -11.37 11.94 10.60
CA ASP A 285 -12.23 12.80 9.76
C ASP A 285 -12.19 14.25 10.15
N ASP A 286 -12.26 14.43 11.47
CA ASP A 286 -12.26 15.69 12.19
C ASP A 286 -10.86 16.30 12.31
N ALA A 287 -9.80 15.50 12.15
CA ALA A 287 -8.43 15.96 12.28
C ALA A 287 -7.90 16.73 11.07
N LEU A 288 -8.54 16.58 9.91
CA LEU A 288 -8.22 17.36 8.71
C LEU A 288 -9.40 18.27 8.39
N GLY A 289 -9.44 19.44 9.02
CA GLY A 289 -10.30 20.51 8.53
C GLY A 289 -9.92 20.92 7.09
N PRO A 290 -10.77 21.66 6.35
CA PRO A 290 -10.36 22.34 5.14
C PRO A 290 -9.23 23.30 5.52
N PRO A 291 -7.97 22.92 5.28
CA PRO A 291 -7.35 23.12 3.97
C PRO A 291 -6.31 22.03 3.57
N PHE A 292 -6.47 20.78 4.00
CA PHE A 292 -5.53 19.67 3.69
C PHE A 292 -5.86 18.93 2.38
N ILE A 293 -4.84 18.73 1.53
CA ILE A 293 -4.87 17.89 0.33
C ILE A 293 -3.92 16.72 0.53
N VAL A 294 -4.30 15.53 0.08
CA VAL A 294 -3.45 14.34 0.12
C VAL A 294 -3.03 13.96 -1.29
N ALA A 295 -1.73 13.79 -1.52
CA ALA A 295 -1.21 13.23 -2.77
C ALA A 295 -0.48 11.93 -2.49
N SER A 296 -0.90 10.85 -3.17
CA SER A 296 -0.32 9.53 -3.02
C SER A 296 0.38 9.04 -4.28
N LEU A 297 1.62 8.58 -4.10
CA LEU A 297 2.45 8.01 -5.15
C LEU A 297 2.34 6.49 -5.18
N ASP A 298 1.98 5.92 -6.35
CA ASP A 298 2.23 4.52 -6.73
C ASP A 298 1.87 3.47 -5.66
N SER A 299 0.90 3.74 -4.79
CA SER A 299 0.34 2.68 -3.96
C SER A 299 -0.82 2.07 -4.69
N THR A 300 -0.63 0.80 -4.99
CA THR A 300 -1.66 -0.14 -5.38
C THR A 300 -2.60 -0.50 -4.23
N ALA A 301 -2.28 -0.09 -2.99
CA ALA A 301 -3.08 -0.32 -1.81
C ALA A 301 -3.71 0.97 -1.22
N SER A 302 -3.74 2.07 -1.98
CA SER A 302 -4.43 3.30 -1.55
C SER A 302 -5.93 3.34 -1.86
N LEU A 303 -6.63 2.21 -2.07
CA LEU A 303 -7.90 2.29 -2.80
C LEU A 303 -9.13 1.42 -2.52
N PRO A 304 -9.42 0.88 -1.34
CA PRO A 304 -10.80 1.00 -0.90
C PRO A 304 -10.89 2.35 -0.23
N PHE A 305 -10.96 3.40 -1.06
CA PHE A 305 -11.57 4.68 -0.75
C PHE A 305 -11.80 4.79 0.75
N LEU A 306 -10.92 5.49 1.47
CA LEU A 306 -11.40 6.75 2.04
C LEU A 306 -12.70 7.07 1.30
N GLU A 307 -13.86 6.79 1.92
CA GLU A 307 -14.94 7.75 1.79
C GLU A 307 -14.18 9.07 1.73
N VAL A 308 -14.29 9.83 0.64
CA VAL A 308 -13.85 11.21 0.78
C VAL A 308 -14.88 11.72 1.78
N ARG A 309 -14.59 11.49 3.06
CA ARG A 309 -15.47 11.77 4.17
C ARG A 309 -15.59 13.28 4.05
N LYS A 310 -16.81 13.69 3.72
CA LYS A 310 -17.16 14.92 2.98
C LYS A 310 -16.08 16.01 2.99
N GLY A 311 -15.63 16.45 1.81
CA GLY A 311 -14.83 17.66 1.65
C GLY A 311 -13.30 17.51 1.58
N ARG A 312 -12.77 16.36 1.12
CA ARG A 312 -11.32 16.18 0.88
C ARG A 312 -11.00 16.07 -0.61
N THR A 313 -9.82 16.57 -0.99
CA THR A 313 -9.26 16.38 -2.33
C THR A 313 -8.07 15.44 -2.27
N HIS A 314 -8.10 14.41 -3.11
CA HIS A 314 -7.05 13.40 -3.21
C HIS A 314 -6.46 13.37 -4.62
N TYR A 315 -5.14 13.36 -4.69
CA TYR A 315 -4.38 13.16 -5.91
C TYR A 315 -3.73 11.78 -5.91
N LEU A 316 -3.93 11.05 -7.00
CA LEU A 316 -3.43 9.69 -7.18
C LEU A 316 -2.51 9.65 -8.40
N GLY A 317 -1.32 9.08 -8.23
CA GLY A 317 -0.35 8.90 -9.32
C GLY A 317 0.63 10.06 -9.48
N LEU A 318 1.14 10.24 -10.69
CA LEU A 318 2.10 11.29 -11.04
C LEU A 318 1.71 11.93 -12.36
N PRO A 319 1.87 13.26 -12.52
CA PRO A 319 1.78 13.87 -13.84
C PRO A 319 2.89 13.31 -14.76
N ASP A 320 2.62 13.22 -16.06
CA ASP A 320 3.57 12.74 -17.08
C ASP A 320 4.90 13.50 -17.01
N SER A 321 4.86 14.79 -16.67
CA SER A 321 6.08 15.58 -16.47
C SER A 321 6.96 15.07 -15.33
N ALA A 322 6.37 14.57 -14.24
CA ALA A 322 7.09 13.94 -13.14
C ALA A 322 7.59 12.54 -13.55
N LEU A 323 6.79 11.76 -14.27
CA LEU A 323 7.26 10.47 -14.80
C LEU A 323 8.43 10.65 -15.77
N ALA A 324 8.38 11.63 -16.67
CA ALA A 324 9.49 11.93 -17.57
C ALA A 324 10.78 12.33 -16.83
N ALA A 325 10.66 12.86 -15.61
CA ALA A 325 11.82 13.19 -14.79
C ALA A 325 12.54 11.96 -14.23
N SER A 326 11.93 10.77 -14.25
CA SER A 326 12.60 9.54 -13.84
C SER A 326 13.71 9.10 -14.80
N GLY A 327 13.62 9.49 -16.09
CA GLY A 327 14.48 8.98 -17.16
C GLY A 327 14.24 7.51 -17.53
N ASP A 328 13.30 6.84 -16.87
CA ASP A 328 13.00 5.42 -17.04
C ASP A 328 11.61 5.24 -17.68
N GLU A 329 11.60 4.83 -18.95
CA GLU A 329 10.37 4.60 -19.70
C GLU A 329 9.55 3.42 -19.18
N GLU A 330 10.19 2.37 -18.66
CA GLU A 330 9.49 1.19 -18.16
C GLU A 330 8.76 1.55 -16.86
N PHE A 331 9.43 2.28 -15.98
CA PHE A 331 8.83 2.85 -14.78
C PHE A 331 7.64 3.75 -15.12
N ALA A 332 7.80 4.67 -16.08
CA ALA A 332 6.74 5.56 -16.49
C ALA A 332 5.52 4.79 -17.04
N LYS A 333 5.76 3.83 -17.95
CA LYS A 333 4.69 2.99 -18.53
C LYS A 333 3.98 2.15 -17.47
N GLY A 334 4.73 1.55 -16.55
CA GLY A 334 4.22 0.75 -15.44
C GLY A 334 3.33 1.56 -14.49
N THR A 335 3.80 2.74 -14.09
CA THR A 335 3.05 3.66 -13.21
C THR A 335 1.77 4.14 -13.89
N ALA A 336 1.84 4.55 -15.15
CA ALA A 336 0.66 4.96 -15.91
C ALA A 336 -0.37 3.84 -16.06
N ALA A 337 0.07 2.59 -16.30
CA ALA A 337 -0.83 1.44 -16.38
C ALA A 337 -1.55 1.17 -15.04
N ARG A 338 -0.81 1.26 -13.92
CA ARG A 338 -1.39 1.15 -12.57
C ARG A 338 -2.43 2.22 -12.30
N VAL A 339 -2.10 3.49 -12.56
CA VAL A 339 -3.04 4.60 -12.33
C VAL A 339 -4.30 4.49 -13.20
N ARG A 340 -4.20 4.01 -14.44
CA ARG A 340 -5.38 3.72 -15.27
C ARG A 340 -6.25 2.60 -14.71
N ASN A 341 -5.66 1.53 -14.18
CA ASN A 341 -6.44 0.47 -13.53
C ASN A 341 -7.12 0.97 -12.26
N LEU A 342 -6.39 1.79 -11.51
CA LEU A 342 -6.82 2.49 -10.32
C LEU A 342 -8.03 3.39 -10.59
N GLU A 343 -7.93 4.26 -11.60
CA GLU A 343 -8.99 5.15 -12.06
C GLU A 343 -10.26 4.40 -12.47
N ARG A 344 -10.12 3.34 -13.28
CA ARG A 344 -11.27 2.50 -13.65
C ARG A 344 -11.90 1.84 -12.42
N HIS A 345 -11.09 1.47 -11.44
CA HIS A 345 -11.61 0.89 -10.21
C HIS A 345 -12.38 1.93 -9.38
N VAL A 346 -11.85 3.15 -9.28
CA VAL A 346 -12.50 4.29 -8.62
C VAL A 346 -13.87 4.55 -9.20
N ARG A 347 -13.97 4.67 -10.51
CA ARG A 347 -15.26 4.88 -11.18
C ARG A 347 -16.23 3.73 -10.95
N TYR A 348 -15.74 2.49 -10.87
CA TYR A 348 -16.59 1.32 -10.66
C TYR A 348 -17.25 1.33 -9.27
N ILE A 349 -16.46 1.58 -8.22
CA ILE A 349 -16.97 1.57 -6.83
C ILE A 349 -17.80 2.82 -6.52
N ARG A 350 -17.46 3.96 -7.14
CA ARG A 350 -18.14 5.25 -6.94
C ARG A 350 -19.21 5.56 -7.98
N ARG A 351 -19.67 4.58 -8.75
CA ARG A 351 -20.68 4.78 -9.81
C ARG A 351 -21.98 5.44 -9.31
N ASP A 352 -22.26 5.30 -8.01
CA ASP A 352 -23.48 5.75 -7.34
C ASP A 352 -23.23 6.95 -6.38
N THR A 353 -22.03 7.55 -6.33
CA THR A 353 -21.74 8.75 -5.50
C THR A 353 -21.56 10.01 -6.36
N PRO A 354 -21.89 11.21 -5.84
CA PRO A 354 -21.75 12.48 -6.58
C PRO A 354 -20.29 12.97 -6.73
N ASP A 355 -19.32 12.16 -6.33
CA ASP A 355 -17.90 12.52 -6.37
C ASP A 355 -17.42 12.75 -7.81
N THR A 356 -16.52 13.72 -7.99
CA THR A 356 -15.88 13.98 -9.27
C THR A 356 -14.52 13.28 -9.34
N VAL A 357 -14.42 12.28 -10.21
CA VAL A 357 -13.14 11.70 -10.64
C VAL A 357 -12.69 12.43 -11.89
N GLU A 358 -11.64 13.24 -11.76
CA GLU A 358 -11.06 14.02 -12.85
C GLU A 358 -9.71 13.43 -13.25
N LEU A 359 -9.60 13.02 -14.52
CA LEU A 359 -8.34 12.59 -15.10
C LEU A 359 -7.58 13.85 -15.56
N LEU A 360 -6.54 14.23 -14.81
CA LEU A 360 -5.73 15.42 -15.12
C LEU A 360 -4.65 15.12 -16.17
N ASP A 361 -4.22 13.86 -16.22
CA ASP A 361 -3.18 13.31 -17.08
C ASP A 361 -3.38 11.77 -17.17
N PRO A 362 -2.97 11.07 -18.26
CA PRO A 362 -2.95 9.60 -18.33
C PRO A 362 -2.48 8.84 -17.08
N SER A 363 -1.58 9.43 -16.27
CA SER A 363 -1.08 8.84 -15.03
C SER A 363 -1.37 9.67 -13.76
N PHE A 364 -2.27 10.65 -13.83
CA PHE A 364 -2.61 11.52 -12.70
C PHE A 364 -4.10 11.79 -12.58
N VAL A 365 -4.66 11.46 -11.42
CA VAL A 365 -6.11 11.55 -11.16
C VAL A 365 -6.36 12.39 -9.93
N LYS A 366 -7.36 13.25 -10.01
CA LYS A 366 -7.96 13.93 -8.87
C LYS A 366 -9.29 13.27 -8.51
N VAL A 367 -9.49 13.05 -7.22
CA VAL A 367 -10.72 12.55 -6.63
C VAL A 367 -11.18 13.55 -5.58
N SER A 368 -12.39 14.09 -5.74
CA SER A 368 -13.02 15.02 -4.81
C SER A 368 -14.49 14.68 -4.58
N ASN A 369 -15.00 14.99 -3.40
CA ASN A 369 -16.42 14.92 -3.00
C ASN A 369 -16.98 16.32 -2.88
#